data_AF-A0A8H3A3E3-F1
#
_entry.id   AF-A0A8H3A3E3-F1
#
_cell.length_a   1.000
_cell.length_b   1.000
_cell.length_c   1.000
_cell.angle_alpha   90.00
_cell.angle_beta   90.00
_cell.angle_gamma   90.00
#
_symmetry.space_group_name_H-M   'P 1'
#
loop_
_entity.id
_entity.type
_entity.pdbx_description
1 polymer ?
#
loop_
_entity_poly.entity_id
_entity_poly.type
_entity_poly.pdbx_seq_one_letter_code
_entity_poly.pdbx_strand_id
1 'polypeptide(L)'
;MASQQHTLMPGVYILKNVATGTVLDLWHGSAGEDTPVTGYELHGGDNQKARCPNYISYRGLENDAGTGVVSGTYLSFKFVRPGTAVIASASPQRWRLCACDSGHVLEPVAHPGYALDLTGSDPSNETPVILYPNYATSNQKWYFIPSSSGVTHPKAPVVVNNPQVRFEEQRTENIQPKRVPTEPDKSLGPNRVDPQDGLGQIIAGGYKRIISKYSFKWAWVDEQSGIPIGIAFNVNSDVPVPSFKSSGAPSVRTLQVKYDRDRGQPYGLSDFNGIIGSNRIYLEIPEWLIEISGAIEGGPYIGTTFAGQGSWISG
;
A
#
# COMPACT_ATOMS: atom_id res chain seq x y z
N MET A 1 8.97 32.55 -3.24
CA MET A 1 8.21 32.73 -1.99
C MET A 1 8.51 31.52 -1.12
N ALA A 2 8.92 31.72 0.13
CA ALA A 2 9.32 30.64 1.03
C ALA A 2 8.09 29.82 1.44
N SER A 3 8.11 28.51 1.17
CA SER A 3 7.10 27.57 1.66
C SER A 3 7.18 27.51 3.18
N GLN A 4 6.09 27.87 3.86
CA GLN A 4 5.96 27.74 5.30
C GLN A 4 6.02 26.25 5.64
N GLN A 5 7.15 25.79 6.18
CA GLN A 5 7.28 24.43 6.70
C GLN A 5 6.34 24.29 7.90
N HIS A 6 5.22 23.61 7.72
CA HIS A 6 4.39 23.18 8.84
C HIS A 6 5.15 22.05 9.55
N THR A 7 5.65 22.32 10.75
CA THR A 7 6.52 21.38 11.49
C THR A 7 5.66 20.35 12.22
N LEU A 8 5.73 19.09 11.78
CA LEU A 8 5.20 17.95 12.55
C LEU A 8 6.08 17.71 13.78
N MET A 9 5.45 17.64 14.95
CA MET A 9 6.14 17.38 16.21
C MET A 9 6.61 15.91 16.27
N PRO A 10 7.70 15.58 16.99
CA PRO A 10 8.00 14.19 17.30
C PRO A 10 6.82 13.54 18.03
N GLY A 11 6.48 12.30 17.65
CA GLY A 11 5.28 11.65 18.19
C GLY A 11 4.92 10.36 17.47
N VAL A 12 3.81 9.77 17.89
CA VAL A 12 3.21 8.60 17.25
C VAL A 12 2.02 9.07 16.44
N TYR A 13 1.97 8.64 15.17
CA TYR A 13 0.99 9.09 14.20
C TYR A 13 0.31 7.91 13.54
N ILE A 14 -0.95 8.10 13.21
CA ILE A 14 -1.66 7.32 12.20
C ILE A 14 -1.48 8.07 10.88
N LEU A 15 -0.95 7.39 9.86
CA LEU A 15 -0.79 7.96 8.52
C LEU A 15 -2.02 7.58 7.70
N LYS A 16 -2.95 8.54 7.55
CA LYS A 16 -4.19 8.34 6.80
C LYS A 16 -4.03 8.84 5.36
N ASN A 17 -4.27 7.97 4.40
CA ASN A 17 -4.23 8.31 2.98
C ASN A 17 -5.30 9.36 2.66
N VAL A 18 -4.95 10.38 1.87
CA VAL A 18 -5.86 11.47 1.52
C VAL A 18 -6.93 11.04 0.52
N ALA A 19 -6.64 10.12 -0.39
CA ALA A 19 -7.61 9.67 -1.40
C ALA A 19 -8.68 8.74 -0.82
N THR A 20 -8.27 7.77 -0.01
CA THR A 20 -9.15 6.66 0.40
C THR A 20 -9.63 6.77 1.85
N GLY A 21 -8.88 7.48 2.69
CA GLY A 21 -9.07 7.47 4.13
C GLY A 21 -8.63 6.17 4.84
N THR A 22 -8.08 5.19 4.11
CA THR A 22 -7.39 4.05 4.73
C THR A 22 -6.08 4.52 5.38
N VAL A 23 -5.56 3.74 6.32
CA VAL A 23 -4.36 4.08 7.08
C VAL A 23 -3.24 3.12 6.75
N LEU A 24 -2.01 3.59 6.90
CA LEU A 24 -0.82 2.77 6.83
C LEU A 24 -0.89 1.69 7.92
N ASP A 25 -0.79 0.43 7.51
CA ASP A 25 -0.96 -0.75 8.35
C ASP A 25 0.19 -1.73 8.10
N LEU A 26 0.95 -2.02 9.16
CA LEU A 26 1.95 -3.07 9.17
C LEU A 26 1.25 -4.43 9.26
N TRP A 27 1.48 -5.30 8.28
CA TRP A 27 0.82 -6.60 8.18
C TRP A 27 0.89 -7.42 9.47
N HIS A 28 -0.27 -7.68 10.10
CA HIS A 28 -0.43 -8.35 11.41
C HIS A 28 0.44 -7.77 12.56
N GLY A 29 0.95 -6.55 12.42
CA GLY A 29 1.94 -5.99 13.34
C GLY A 29 3.25 -6.77 13.40
N SER A 30 3.59 -7.54 12.36
CA SER A 30 4.80 -8.35 12.37
C SER A 30 6.07 -7.49 12.27
N ALA A 31 6.95 -7.63 13.26
CA ALA A 31 8.29 -7.03 13.28
C ALA A 31 9.30 -7.73 12.34
N GLY A 32 8.88 -8.71 11.54
CA GLY A 32 9.79 -9.42 10.63
C GLY A 32 10.31 -8.54 9.49
N GLU A 33 11.55 -8.80 9.06
CA GLU A 33 12.06 -8.27 7.79
C GLU A 33 11.09 -8.58 6.65
N ASP A 34 10.96 -7.65 5.72
CA ASP A 34 10.10 -7.76 4.54
C ASP A 34 8.61 -7.84 4.85
N THR A 35 8.19 -7.59 6.09
CA THR A 35 6.77 -7.56 6.44
C THR A 35 6.10 -6.44 5.63
N PRO A 36 5.01 -6.72 4.89
CA PRO A 36 4.40 -5.74 4.01
C PRO A 36 3.78 -4.59 4.79
N VAL A 37 3.82 -3.40 4.19
CA VAL A 37 3.04 -2.25 4.62
C VAL A 37 1.92 -2.02 3.62
N THR A 38 0.70 -1.89 4.12
CA THR A 38 -0.52 -1.84 3.31
C THR A 38 -1.43 -0.71 3.75
N GLY A 39 -2.43 -0.36 2.94
CA GLY A 39 -3.56 0.45 3.36
C GLY A 39 -4.64 -0.45 3.98
N TYR A 40 -5.16 -0.06 5.15
CA TYR A 40 -6.23 -0.79 5.83
C TYR A 40 -7.23 0.17 6.46
N GLU A 41 -8.46 -0.27 6.68
CA GLU A 41 -9.46 0.48 7.46
C GLU A 41 -8.93 0.81 8.86
N LEU A 42 -9.14 2.04 9.33
CA LEU A 42 -8.70 2.43 10.66
C LEU A 42 -9.43 1.62 11.74
N HIS A 43 -8.69 0.81 12.50
CA HIS A 43 -9.17 0.10 13.68
C HIS A 43 -8.41 0.47 14.97
N GLY A 44 -7.33 1.26 14.84
CA GLY A 44 -6.59 1.85 15.96
C GLY A 44 -5.58 0.91 16.63
N GLY A 45 -5.40 -0.29 16.07
CA GLY A 45 -4.35 -1.22 16.48
C GLY A 45 -2.96 -0.61 16.36
N ASP A 46 -2.01 -1.13 17.14
CA ASP A 46 -0.64 -0.60 17.16
C ASP A 46 0.05 -0.75 15.81
N ASN A 47 -0.30 -1.77 15.03
CA ASN A 47 0.16 -1.94 13.65
C ASN A 47 -0.25 -0.80 12.69
N GLN A 48 -1.11 0.13 13.11
CA GLN A 48 -1.50 1.32 12.35
C GLN A 48 -0.83 2.61 12.86
N LYS A 49 0.17 2.47 13.73
CA LYS A 49 0.89 3.57 14.36
C LYS A 49 2.33 3.57 13.86
N ALA A 50 2.79 4.76 13.46
CA ALA A 50 4.16 5.01 13.08
C ALA A 50 4.77 6.08 13.98
N ARG A 51 5.97 5.82 14.50
CA ARG A 51 6.68 6.80 15.32
C ARG A 51 7.56 7.68 14.44
N CYS A 52 7.46 8.99 14.64
CA CYS A 52 8.27 10.01 14.00
C CYS A 52 9.28 10.58 15.01
N PRO A 53 10.58 10.23 14.92
CA PRO A 53 11.54 10.51 16.00
C PRO A 53 12.18 11.90 16.00
N ASN A 54 12.38 12.61 14.85
CA ASN A 54 12.88 14.01 14.78
C ASN A 54 13.00 14.55 13.32
N TYR A 55 13.05 15.90 13.18
CA TYR A 55 12.83 16.66 11.92
C TYR A 55 13.97 16.72 10.88
N ILE A 56 15.26 16.51 11.22
CA ILE A 56 16.37 16.96 10.33
C ILE A 56 17.09 15.84 9.56
N SER A 57 16.84 14.58 9.88
CA SER A 57 17.28 13.44 9.07
C SER A 57 16.61 12.20 9.65
N TYR A 58 15.45 11.86 9.09
CA TYR A 58 14.58 10.83 9.64
C TYR A 58 15.29 9.48 9.61
N ARG A 59 15.67 8.95 10.79
CA ARG A 59 16.05 7.53 10.93
C ARG A 59 14.77 6.70 10.89
N GLY A 60 14.19 6.50 9.69
CA GLY A 60 13.00 5.68 9.48
C GLY A 60 11.72 6.22 10.13
N LEU A 61 10.58 5.93 9.51
CA LEU A 61 9.34 5.82 10.27
C LEU A 61 9.39 4.46 10.94
N GLU A 62 9.41 4.42 12.26
CA GLU A 62 9.40 3.15 13.01
C GLU A 62 7.98 2.59 12.98
N ASN A 63 7.82 1.32 12.60
CA ASN A 63 6.53 0.64 12.73
C ASN A 63 6.28 0.31 14.21
N ASP A 64 5.05 0.46 14.68
CA ASP A 64 4.65 -0.01 16.01
C ASP A 64 3.94 -1.37 15.85
N ALA A 65 4.30 -2.36 16.67
CA ALA A 65 3.98 -3.78 16.44
C ALA A 65 3.21 -4.43 17.61
N GLY A 66 2.42 -3.68 18.36
CA GLY A 66 1.49 -4.29 19.32
C GLY A 66 2.09 -4.72 20.65
N THR A 67 3.32 -4.33 20.98
CA THR A 67 3.99 -4.74 22.24
C THR A 67 4.36 -3.58 23.16
N GLY A 68 3.98 -2.34 22.81
CA GLY A 68 4.49 -1.14 23.50
C GLY A 68 6.00 -0.93 23.31
N VAL A 69 6.62 -1.72 22.44
CA VAL A 69 7.96 -1.53 21.91
C VAL A 69 7.78 -1.40 20.41
N VAL A 70 8.31 -0.29 19.87
CA VAL A 70 8.73 -0.13 18.47
C VAL A 70 9.07 -1.50 17.90
N SER A 71 8.50 -1.91 16.77
CA SER A 71 8.72 -3.24 16.17
C SER A 71 10.21 -3.61 16.00
N GLY A 72 11.11 -2.64 16.11
CA GLY A 72 12.53 -2.76 15.77
C GLY A 72 12.76 -2.62 14.27
N THR A 73 11.68 -2.41 13.51
CA THR A 73 11.68 -2.24 12.06
C THR A 73 11.14 -0.88 11.65
N TYR A 74 11.55 -0.46 10.47
CA TYR A 74 11.28 0.83 9.89
C TYR A 74 10.55 0.65 8.56
N LEU A 75 9.74 1.64 8.20
CA LEU A 75 9.23 1.85 6.86
C LEU A 75 10.41 1.97 5.89
N SER A 76 10.55 0.97 5.03
CA SER A 76 11.73 0.74 4.21
C SER A 76 11.36 0.15 2.86
N PHE A 77 12.37 -0.08 2.02
CA PHE A 77 12.27 -0.69 0.70
C PHE A 77 13.64 -1.24 0.28
N LYS A 78 13.66 -2.23 -0.62
CA LYS A 78 14.90 -2.91 -1.07
C LYS A 78 15.60 -2.26 -2.27
N PHE A 79 14.82 -1.73 -3.21
CA PHE A 79 15.31 -1.15 -4.47
C PHE A 79 14.35 -0.05 -4.94
N VAL A 80 14.76 0.82 -5.87
CA VAL A 80 13.90 1.91 -6.34
C VAL A 80 13.52 1.71 -7.80
N ARG A 81 12.23 1.44 -8.01
CA ARG A 81 11.52 1.45 -9.30
C ARG A 81 10.03 1.70 -9.03
N PRO A 82 9.24 2.13 -10.03
CA PRO A 82 7.78 2.18 -9.88
C PRO A 82 7.26 0.81 -9.44
N GLY A 83 6.41 0.78 -8.41
CA GLY A 83 5.86 -0.46 -7.88
C GLY A 83 6.74 -1.19 -6.87
N THR A 84 7.87 -0.63 -6.42
CA THR A 84 8.60 -1.24 -5.29
C THR A 84 7.72 -1.25 -4.05
N ALA A 85 7.45 -2.41 -3.45
CA ALA A 85 6.75 -2.49 -2.18
C ALA A 85 7.50 -1.79 -1.04
N VAL A 86 6.71 -1.15 -0.20
CA VAL A 86 7.17 -0.60 1.06
C VAL A 86 6.95 -1.65 2.14
N ILE A 87 7.98 -1.87 2.94
CA ILE A 87 8.08 -2.99 3.87
C ILE A 87 8.60 -2.51 5.23
N ALA A 88 8.45 -3.37 6.23
CA ALA A 88 9.19 -3.29 7.47
C ALA A 88 10.59 -3.87 7.28
N SER A 89 11.62 -3.15 7.73
CA SER A 89 13.00 -3.67 7.78
C SER A 89 13.78 -3.06 8.93
N ALA A 90 14.72 -3.77 9.53
CA ALA A 90 15.68 -3.23 10.49
C ALA A 90 16.69 -2.28 9.81
N SER A 91 16.74 -2.24 8.48
CA SER A 91 17.49 -1.26 7.69
C SER A 91 16.62 -0.03 7.40
N PRO A 92 16.79 1.09 8.13
CA PRO A 92 15.93 2.27 7.96
C PRO A 92 16.18 2.99 6.64
N GLN A 93 15.10 3.41 5.99
CA GLN A 93 15.15 4.43 4.94
C GLN A 93 14.91 5.80 5.53
N ARG A 94 15.56 6.82 4.98
CA ARG A 94 15.30 8.20 5.37
C ARG A 94 14.22 8.78 4.47
N TRP A 95 13.19 9.35 5.08
CA TRP A 95 12.07 9.97 4.37
C TRP A 95 12.10 11.48 4.56
N ARG A 96 11.88 12.26 3.51
CA ARG A 96 11.65 13.71 3.55
C ARG A 96 10.15 13.93 3.52
N LEU A 97 9.68 14.81 4.39
CA LEU A 97 8.28 15.18 4.45
C LEU A 97 8.06 16.51 3.71
N CYS A 98 7.26 16.46 2.64
CA CYS A 98 6.97 17.60 1.79
C CYS A 98 5.51 18.01 2.00
N ALA A 99 5.29 19.16 2.65
CA ALA A 99 3.94 19.69 2.90
C ALA A 99 3.25 20.04 1.56
N CYS A 100 1.96 19.71 1.47
CA CYS A 100 1.12 19.96 0.30
C CYS A 100 -0.14 20.73 0.69
N ASP A 101 -0.98 21.06 -0.30
CA ASP A 101 -2.35 21.56 -0.14
C ASP A 101 -3.19 20.72 0.83
N SER A 102 -3.00 19.41 0.82
CA SER A 102 -3.59 18.45 1.76
C SER A 102 -2.54 17.44 2.22
N GLY A 103 -2.36 17.31 3.53
CA GLY A 103 -1.42 16.34 4.10
C GLY A 103 0.03 16.56 3.64
N HIS A 104 0.79 15.47 3.58
CA HIS A 104 2.20 15.47 3.24
C HIS A 104 2.55 14.34 2.28
N VAL A 105 3.50 14.60 1.38
CA VAL A 105 4.18 13.55 0.61
C VAL A 105 5.40 13.08 1.40
N LEU A 106 5.65 11.77 1.40
CA LEU A 106 6.86 11.15 1.96
C LEU A 106 7.78 10.74 0.81
N GLU A 107 8.92 11.40 0.65
CA GLU A 107 9.92 11.07 -0.37
C GLU A 107 11.13 10.37 0.24
N PRO A 108 11.69 9.30 -0.33
CA PRO A 108 12.99 8.81 0.13
C PRO A 108 14.09 9.85 -0.11
N VAL A 109 14.83 10.21 0.94
CA VAL A 109 15.92 11.22 0.85
C VAL A 109 16.99 10.82 -0.16
N ALA A 110 17.29 9.52 -0.25
CA ALA A 110 18.28 8.98 -1.19
C ALA A 110 17.77 8.96 -2.65
N HIS A 111 16.45 9.04 -2.86
CA HIS A 111 15.81 8.91 -4.16
C HIS A 111 14.71 9.97 -4.32
N PRO A 112 15.09 11.27 -4.38
CA PRO A 112 14.13 12.33 -4.64
C PRO A 112 13.43 12.11 -5.98
N GLY A 113 12.13 12.44 -6.05
CA GLY A 113 11.29 12.15 -7.22
C GLY A 113 10.50 10.85 -7.13
N TYR A 114 10.66 10.07 -6.05
CA TYR A 114 9.73 9.00 -5.67
C TYR A 114 8.97 9.37 -4.39
N ALA A 115 7.78 8.82 -4.22
CA ALA A 115 6.90 9.05 -3.09
C ALA A 115 6.28 7.75 -2.56
N LEU A 116 5.89 7.77 -1.28
CA LEU A 116 5.02 6.76 -0.67
C LEU A 116 3.61 6.84 -1.28
N ASP A 117 3.17 5.76 -1.91
CA ASP A 117 1.97 5.72 -2.74
C ASP A 117 1.06 4.55 -2.30
N LEU A 118 -0.23 4.82 -2.12
CA LEU A 118 -1.25 3.78 -2.00
C LEU A 118 -1.73 3.37 -3.40
N THR A 119 -1.42 2.12 -3.79
CA THR A 119 -1.62 1.63 -5.16
C THR A 119 -3.03 1.91 -5.66
N GLY A 120 -3.13 2.61 -6.80
CA GLY A 120 -4.39 2.81 -7.52
C GLY A 120 -5.47 3.60 -6.78
N SER A 121 -5.15 4.25 -5.66
CA SER A 121 -6.17 4.84 -4.76
C SER A 121 -7.25 3.83 -4.32
N ASP A 122 -6.92 2.54 -4.22
CA ASP A 122 -7.89 1.51 -3.83
C ASP A 122 -8.17 1.58 -2.31
N PRO A 123 -9.43 1.80 -1.87
CA PRO A 123 -9.79 1.84 -0.45
C PRO A 123 -9.92 0.45 0.18
N SER A 124 -9.75 -0.62 -0.59
CA SER A 124 -9.80 -1.99 -0.08
C SER A 124 -8.72 -2.21 0.99
N ASN A 125 -9.08 -2.97 2.02
CA ASN A 125 -8.10 -3.45 2.97
C ASN A 125 -6.99 -4.21 2.25
N GLU A 126 -5.77 -4.02 2.75
CA GLU A 126 -4.57 -4.72 2.31
C GLU A 126 -4.06 -4.28 0.93
N THR A 127 -4.54 -3.12 0.45
CA THR A 127 -4.02 -2.45 -0.74
C THR A 127 -2.53 -2.15 -0.55
N PRO A 128 -1.64 -2.55 -1.49
CA PRO A 128 -0.21 -2.35 -1.32
C PRO A 128 0.17 -0.87 -1.23
N VAL A 129 1.08 -0.57 -0.30
CA VAL A 129 1.80 0.71 -0.27
C VAL A 129 3.16 0.51 -0.95
N ILE A 130 3.49 1.40 -1.88
CA ILE A 130 4.62 1.26 -2.79
C ILE A 130 5.44 2.55 -2.87
N LEU A 131 6.62 2.46 -3.50
CA LEU A 131 7.28 3.62 -4.10
C LEU A 131 6.78 3.81 -5.52
N TYR A 132 6.40 5.05 -5.83
CA TYR A 132 6.00 5.47 -7.16
C TYR A 132 6.62 6.82 -7.51
N PRO A 133 6.84 7.16 -8.80
CA PRO A 133 7.21 8.51 -9.20
C PRO A 133 6.28 9.56 -8.55
N ASN A 134 6.89 10.60 -7.99
CA ASN A 134 6.19 11.61 -7.23
C ASN A 134 5.44 12.57 -8.17
N TYR A 135 4.12 12.44 -8.20
CA TYR A 135 3.20 13.33 -8.90
C TYR A 135 2.37 14.18 -7.93
N ALA A 136 2.57 14.01 -6.62
CA ALA A 136 1.79 14.64 -5.57
C ALA A 136 0.27 14.48 -5.78
N THR A 137 -0.17 13.31 -6.24
CA THR A 137 -1.59 12.93 -6.32
C THR A 137 -2.13 12.55 -4.95
N SER A 138 -3.45 12.53 -4.74
CA SER A 138 -4.05 12.29 -3.42
C SER A 138 -3.67 10.94 -2.79
N ASN A 139 -3.41 9.90 -3.58
CA ASN A 139 -2.92 8.61 -3.09
C ASN A 139 -1.45 8.62 -2.63
N GLN A 140 -0.71 9.70 -2.91
CA GLN A 140 0.67 9.95 -2.46
C GLN A 140 0.73 10.91 -1.26
N LYS A 141 -0.42 11.43 -0.83
CA LYS A 141 -0.53 12.37 0.28
C LYS A 141 -1.11 11.67 1.50
N TRP A 142 -0.53 11.98 2.66
CA TRP A 142 -0.86 11.35 3.93
C TRP A 142 -1.10 12.41 5.01
N TYR A 143 -2.23 12.30 5.69
CA TYR A 143 -2.48 13.04 6.92
C TYR A 143 -1.77 12.34 8.08
N PHE A 144 -1.06 13.12 8.87
CA PHE A 144 -0.43 12.66 10.11
C PHE A 144 -1.36 12.99 11.26
N ILE A 145 -2.14 12.00 11.70
CA ILE A 145 -3.10 12.14 12.78
C ILE A 145 -2.38 11.74 14.08
N PRO A 146 -2.20 12.65 15.06
CA PRO A 146 -1.59 12.28 16.33
C PRO A 146 -2.37 11.15 16.99
N SER A 147 -1.70 10.05 17.32
CA SER A 147 -2.27 8.99 18.13
C SER A 147 -2.23 9.45 19.59
N SER A 148 -3.37 9.51 20.28
CA SER A 148 -3.50 10.06 21.64
C SER A 148 -2.73 9.29 22.72
N SER A 149 -2.02 8.22 22.37
CA SER A 149 -1.04 7.54 23.22
C SER A 149 0.32 8.24 23.18
N GLY A 150 0.37 9.48 23.68
CA GLY A 150 1.62 10.19 23.94
C GLY A 150 2.36 9.62 25.16
N VAL A 151 2.97 8.44 25.04
CA VAL A 151 3.99 8.01 26.01
C VAL A 151 5.34 8.50 25.50
N THR A 152 5.70 9.71 25.92
CA THR A 152 7.10 10.11 25.99
C THR A 152 7.84 9.09 26.85
N HIS A 153 8.90 8.47 26.37
CA HIS A 153 9.91 7.85 27.22
C HIS A 153 10.96 8.93 27.56
N PRO A 154 10.84 9.67 28.67
CA PRO A 154 11.99 10.37 29.21
C PRO A 154 12.97 9.32 29.76
N LYS A 155 14.22 9.33 29.29
CA LYS A 155 15.33 8.76 30.06
C LYS A 155 15.30 9.41 31.45
N ALA A 156 15.09 8.62 32.50
CA ALA A 156 15.26 9.09 33.87
C ALA A 156 16.70 9.59 34.07
N PRO A 157 16.86 10.68 34.86
CA PRO A 157 17.40 10.42 36.19
C PRO A 157 16.78 11.26 37.32
N VAL A 158 16.75 10.61 38.50
CA VAL A 158 16.81 11.14 39.87
C VAL A 158 15.56 11.82 40.45
N VAL A 159 15.04 11.15 41.47
CA VAL A 159 13.98 11.52 42.42
C VAL A 159 14.42 12.69 43.29
N VAL A 160 13.60 13.74 43.39
CA VAL A 160 13.46 14.59 44.59
C VAL A 160 11.99 14.99 44.76
N ASN A 161 11.54 15.02 46.01
CA ASN A 161 10.18 14.90 46.51
C ASN A 161 9.28 16.16 46.42
N ASN A 162 7.96 15.87 46.55
CA ASN A 162 6.92 16.60 47.33
C ASN A 162 5.90 17.50 46.56
N PRO A 163 4.70 17.79 47.13
CA PRO A 163 3.47 17.03 46.85
C PRO A 163 2.28 17.87 46.32
N GLN A 164 1.26 17.15 45.83
CA GLN A 164 -0.18 17.48 45.68
C GLN A 164 -0.64 18.91 45.33
N VAL A 165 -1.35 19.04 44.19
CA VAL A 165 -2.60 19.83 44.11
C VAL A 165 -3.59 19.13 43.15
N ARG A 166 -4.85 19.09 43.59
CA ARG A 166 -6.02 18.39 43.05
C ARG A 166 -7.07 19.46 42.69
N PHE A 167 -7.61 19.48 41.48
CA PHE A 167 -8.91 20.12 41.12
C PHE A 167 -9.40 19.46 39.81
N GLU A 168 -10.42 18.59 39.87
CA GLU A 168 -11.87 18.84 39.77
C GLU A 168 -12.39 18.96 38.32
N GLU A 169 -13.19 17.97 37.94
CA GLU A 169 -14.01 17.88 36.74
C GLU A 169 -15.12 18.94 36.72
N GLN A 170 -15.34 19.56 35.56
CA GLN A 170 -16.67 20.09 35.22
C GLN A 170 -17.08 19.68 33.81
N ARG A 171 -18.18 18.91 33.76
CA ARG A 171 -19.02 18.65 32.59
C ARG A 171 -19.94 19.83 32.33
N THR A 172 -20.13 20.15 31.05
CA THR A 172 -21.34 20.61 30.35
C THR A 172 -20.91 20.86 28.89
N GLU A 173 -21.66 20.67 27.80
CA GLU A 173 -23.01 20.20 27.51
C GLU A 173 -23.08 19.93 25.99
N ASN A 174 -24.13 19.22 25.57
CA ASN A 174 -24.44 18.77 24.22
C ASN A 174 -24.70 19.93 23.24
N ILE A 175 -23.99 19.97 22.09
CA ILE A 175 -24.42 20.73 20.91
C ILE A 175 -24.17 19.88 19.65
N GLN A 176 -25.24 19.45 18.97
CA GLN A 176 -25.18 18.97 17.59
C GLN A 176 -25.10 20.17 16.63
N PRO A 177 -24.29 20.09 15.56
CA PRO A 177 -24.57 20.81 14.32
C PRO A 177 -24.80 19.81 13.16
N LYS A 178 -26.01 19.76 12.60
CA LYS A 178 -26.49 20.50 11.41
C LYS A 178 -25.78 20.09 10.11
N ARG A 179 -26.57 19.48 9.20
CA ARG A 179 -26.19 19.09 7.82
C ARG A 179 -25.53 20.25 7.06
N VAL A 180 -24.43 19.93 6.37
CA VAL A 180 -23.79 20.78 5.36
C VAL A 180 -24.07 20.15 3.97
N PRO A 181 -24.30 20.96 2.91
CA PRO A 181 -24.72 20.48 1.59
C PRO A 181 -23.64 19.70 0.84
N THR A 182 -24.07 18.74 0.02
CA THR A 182 -23.27 18.02 -0.98
C THR A 182 -22.67 18.98 -2.00
N GLU A 183 -21.34 19.00 -2.08
CA GLU A 183 -20.57 19.54 -3.21
C GLU A 183 -19.90 18.41 -4.00
N PRO A 184 -19.61 18.62 -5.31
CA PRO A 184 -19.55 17.58 -6.31
C PRO A 184 -18.24 16.76 -6.29
N ASP A 185 -18.41 15.48 -6.58
CA ASP A 185 -17.36 14.49 -6.79
C ASP A 185 -16.27 14.98 -7.76
N LYS A 186 -15.09 15.26 -7.21
CA LYS A 186 -13.85 15.50 -7.95
C LYS A 186 -12.66 15.01 -7.13
N SER A 187 -12.29 13.73 -7.29
CA SER A 187 -10.92 13.30 -7.09
C SER A 187 -10.56 12.12 -8.00
N LEU A 188 -10.16 12.43 -9.24
CA LEU A 188 -9.40 11.53 -10.09
C LEU A 188 -7.94 11.48 -9.58
N GLY A 189 -7.56 10.39 -8.90
CA GLY A 189 -6.17 9.92 -8.84
C GLY A 189 -5.75 9.34 -10.21
N PRO A 190 -4.49 8.90 -10.43
CA PRO A 190 -4.01 8.60 -11.78
C PRO A 190 -4.99 7.67 -12.50
N ASN A 191 -5.57 8.22 -13.56
CA ASN A 191 -6.67 7.73 -14.39
C ASN A 191 -6.73 6.20 -14.57
N ARG A 192 -7.52 5.48 -13.75
CA ARG A 192 -8.26 4.32 -14.26
C ARG A 192 -9.59 4.84 -14.79
N VAL A 193 -9.64 5.15 -16.09
CA VAL A 193 -10.90 5.46 -16.76
C VAL A 193 -11.50 4.11 -17.17
N ASP A 194 -12.64 3.77 -16.59
CA ASP A 194 -13.44 2.59 -16.97
C ASP A 194 -12.73 1.21 -16.85
N PRO A 195 -12.38 0.75 -15.63
CA PRO A 195 -11.80 -0.58 -15.45
C PRO A 195 -12.81 -1.66 -15.84
N GLN A 196 -12.43 -2.51 -16.79
CA GLN A 196 -13.28 -3.63 -17.22
C GLN A 196 -13.04 -4.88 -16.39
N ASP A 197 -14.12 -5.63 -16.16
CA ASP A 197 -14.08 -6.88 -15.41
C ASP A 197 -13.93 -8.10 -16.34
N GLY A 198 -12.91 -8.90 -16.06
CA GLY A 198 -12.69 -10.21 -16.66
C GLY A 198 -12.75 -11.33 -15.62
N LEU A 199 -12.95 -12.56 -16.09
CA LEU A 199 -12.82 -13.77 -15.27
C LEU A 199 -11.57 -14.54 -15.66
N GLY A 200 -10.73 -14.83 -14.68
CA GLY A 200 -9.43 -15.43 -14.85
C GLY A 200 -9.10 -16.57 -13.90
N GLN A 201 -7.96 -17.19 -14.16
CA GLN A 201 -7.37 -18.25 -13.38
C GLN A 201 -5.85 -18.17 -13.44
N ILE A 202 -5.19 -18.66 -12.39
CA ILE A 202 -3.74 -18.82 -12.34
C ILE A 202 -3.43 -20.27 -12.04
N ILE A 203 -2.44 -20.82 -12.74
CA ILE A 203 -1.78 -22.07 -12.35
C ILE A 203 -0.28 -21.82 -12.42
N ALA A 204 0.33 -21.76 -11.24
CA ALA A 204 1.73 -21.46 -11.08
C ALA A 204 2.43 -22.70 -10.49
N GLY A 205 2.90 -23.57 -11.39
CA GLY A 205 3.68 -24.76 -11.04
C GLY A 205 2.87 -25.91 -10.43
N GLY A 206 3.60 -26.95 -10.00
CA GLY A 206 3.06 -28.11 -9.28
C GLY A 206 3.20 -27.96 -7.77
N TYR A 207 2.44 -28.76 -7.01
CA TYR A 207 2.33 -28.64 -5.55
C TYR A 207 3.70 -28.58 -4.83
N LYS A 208 3.89 -27.55 -3.99
CA LYS A 208 5.09 -27.29 -3.17
C LYS A 208 6.37 -27.05 -3.98
N ARG A 209 6.27 -26.65 -5.25
CA ARG A 209 7.45 -26.23 -6.02
C ARG A 209 7.73 -24.76 -5.81
N ILE A 210 9.01 -24.41 -5.79
CA ILE A 210 9.45 -23.04 -5.99
C ILE A 210 9.54 -22.80 -7.50
N ILE A 211 8.96 -21.70 -7.96
CA ILE A 211 8.86 -21.39 -9.38
C ILE A 211 9.20 -19.93 -9.65
N SER A 212 9.68 -19.66 -10.86
CA SER A 212 9.84 -18.31 -11.41
C SER A 212 9.09 -18.14 -12.73
N LYS A 213 8.36 -19.16 -13.17
CA LYS A 213 7.61 -19.17 -14.43
C LYS A 213 6.19 -19.64 -14.19
N TYR A 214 5.21 -18.86 -14.63
CA TYR A 214 3.79 -19.19 -14.49
C TYR A 214 2.95 -18.44 -15.51
N SER A 215 1.69 -18.83 -15.68
CA SER A 215 0.78 -18.18 -16.61
C SER A 215 -0.46 -17.69 -15.88
N PHE A 216 -0.85 -16.46 -16.17
CA PHE A 216 -2.17 -15.94 -15.86
C PHE A 216 -3.05 -16.01 -17.10
N LYS A 217 -4.30 -16.46 -16.95
CA LYS A 217 -5.24 -16.58 -18.06
C LYS A 217 -6.56 -15.95 -17.67
N TRP A 218 -7.16 -15.18 -18.55
CA TRP A 218 -8.51 -14.66 -18.35
C TRP A 218 -9.23 -14.47 -19.68
N ALA A 219 -10.49 -14.04 -19.61
CA ALA A 219 -11.19 -13.51 -20.76
C ALA A 219 -11.92 -12.23 -20.39
N TRP A 220 -12.05 -11.35 -21.38
CA TRP A 220 -12.95 -10.21 -21.35
C TRP A 220 -14.03 -10.42 -22.41
N VAL A 221 -15.16 -9.73 -22.26
CA VAL A 221 -16.28 -9.84 -23.20
C VAL A 221 -16.27 -8.63 -24.11
N ASP A 222 -16.16 -8.86 -25.41
CA ASP A 222 -16.28 -7.78 -26.39
C ASP A 222 -17.68 -7.14 -26.33
N GLU A 223 -17.76 -5.85 -26.06
CA GLU A 223 -19.03 -5.16 -25.86
C GLU A 223 -19.90 -5.12 -27.13
N GLN A 224 -19.29 -5.12 -28.32
CA GLN A 224 -20.03 -5.04 -29.58
C GLN A 224 -20.60 -6.40 -29.99
N SER A 225 -19.83 -7.47 -29.82
CA SER A 225 -20.19 -8.82 -30.26
C SER A 225 -20.68 -9.74 -29.14
N GLY A 226 -20.43 -9.38 -27.88
CA GLY A 226 -20.67 -10.24 -26.71
C GLY A 226 -19.74 -11.46 -26.64
N ILE A 227 -18.70 -11.53 -27.48
CA ILE A 227 -17.83 -12.70 -27.59
C ILE A 227 -16.73 -12.61 -26.52
N PRO A 228 -16.53 -13.66 -25.70
CA PRO A 228 -15.38 -13.73 -24.82
C PRO A 228 -14.08 -13.90 -25.61
N ILE A 229 -13.12 -12.98 -25.40
CA ILE A 229 -11.78 -13.01 -26.00
C ILE A 229 -10.80 -13.50 -24.95
N GLY A 230 -10.05 -14.55 -25.28
CA GLY A 230 -9.13 -15.20 -24.36
C GLY A 230 -7.78 -14.49 -24.31
N ILE A 231 -7.29 -14.20 -23.11
CA ILE A 231 -5.97 -13.59 -22.89
C ILE A 231 -5.14 -14.50 -21.99
N ALA A 232 -3.88 -14.69 -22.35
CA ALA A 232 -2.89 -15.34 -21.52
C ALA A 232 -1.63 -14.46 -21.40
N PHE A 233 -1.15 -14.31 -20.17
CA PHE A 233 0.13 -13.68 -19.85
C PHE A 233 1.07 -14.70 -19.24
N ASN A 234 2.16 -15.01 -19.94
CA ASN A 234 3.19 -15.91 -19.43
C ASN A 234 4.26 -15.10 -18.73
N VAL A 235 4.41 -15.31 -17.44
CA VAL A 235 5.25 -14.52 -16.52
C VAL A 235 6.57 -15.24 -16.30
N ASN A 236 7.69 -14.54 -16.51
CA ASN A 236 9.00 -14.93 -16.00
C ASN A 236 9.41 -13.91 -14.92
N SER A 237 9.39 -14.34 -13.67
CA SER A 237 9.70 -13.55 -12.48
C SER A 237 11.19 -13.59 -12.13
N ASP A 238 11.74 -12.47 -11.72
CA ASP A 238 13.10 -12.30 -11.19
C ASP A 238 13.28 -12.95 -9.81
N VAL A 239 12.20 -13.01 -9.03
CA VAL A 239 12.15 -13.68 -7.74
C VAL A 239 11.40 -15.01 -7.82
N PRO A 240 11.90 -16.06 -7.15
CA PRO A 240 11.18 -17.30 -6.99
C PRO A 240 10.03 -17.15 -5.99
N VAL A 241 8.87 -17.71 -6.31
CA VAL A 241 7.70 -17.78 -5.43
C VAL A 241 7.25 -19.22 -5.22
N PRO A 242 6.65 -19.58 -4.07
CA PRO A 242 6.01 -20.89 -3.91
C PRO A 242 4.89 -21.07 -4.92
N SER A 243 4.65 -22.32 -5.34
CA SER A 243 3.58 -22.68 -6.27
C SER A 243 2.23 -22.20 -5.75
N PHE A 244 1.43 -21.61 -6.63
CA PHE A 244 0.13 -21.06 -6.30
C PHE A 244 -0.86 -21.18 -7.46
N LYS A 245 -2.14 -21.10 -7.18
CA LYS A 245 -3.22 -21.22 -8.17
C LYS A 245 -4.47 -20.51 -7.69
N SER A 246 -5.38 -20.17 -8.59
CA SER A 246 -6.71 -19.74 -8.17
C SER A 246 -7.48 -20.91 -7.53
N SER A 247 -8.33 -20.61 -6.55
CA SER A 247 -9.15 -21.63 -5.91
C SER A 247 -10.09 -22.27 -6.92
N GLY A 248 -10.13 -23.61 -6.94
CA GLY A 248 -10.85 -24.41 -7.93
C GLY A 248 -10.12 -24.62 -9.27
N ALA A 249 -8.95 -24.01 -9.51
CA ALA A 249 -8.15 -24.32 -10.70
C ALA A 249 -7.76 -25.82 -10.75
N PRO A 250 -7.67 -26.43 -11.95
CA PRO A 250 -7.64 -25.82 -13.29
C PRO A 250 -9.00 -25.58 -13.96
N SER A 251 -10.10 -26.04 -13.35
CA SER A 251 -11.40 -26.20 -14.03
C SER A 251 -12.28 -24.97 -14.02
N VAL A 252 -11.92 -23.93 -13.26
CA VAL A 252 -12.75 -22.72 -13.10
C VAL A 252 -11.92 -21.44 -13.16
N ARG A 253 -12.55 -20.39 -13.71
CA ARG A 253 -12.04 -19.01 -13.76
C ARG A 253 -12.71 -18.19 -12.66
N THR A 254 -12.16 -18.26 -11.46
CA THR A 254 -12.72 -17.67 -10.23
C THR A 254 -12.10 -16.32 -9.85
N LEU A 255 -10.98 -15.94 -10.47
CA LEU A 255 -10.36 -14.65 -10.20
C LEU A 255 -11.07 -13.56 -10.99
N GLN A 256 -11.40 -12.46 -10.34
CA GLN A 256 -11.76 -11.21 -11.00
C GLN A 256 -10.50 -10.52 -11.51
N VAL A 257 -10.61 -9.90 -12.68
CA VAL A 257 -9.50 -9.25 -13.35
C VAL A 257 -9.93 -7.86 -13.77
N LYS A 258 -9.27 -6.83 -13.27
CA LYS A 258 -9.52 -5.43 -13.63
C LYS A 258 -8.33 -4.89 -14.40
N TYR A 259 -8.57 -4.23 -15.52
CA TYR A 259 -7.53 -3.64 -16.37
C TYR A 259 -8.01 -2.41 -17.14
N ASP A 260 -7.07 -1.57 -17.58
CA ASP A 260 -7.34 -0.30 -18.27
C ASP A 260 -7.52 -0.51 -19.79
N ARG A 261 -8.77 -0.60 -20.26
CA ARG A 261 -9.10 -0.86 -21.67
C ARG A 261 -8.74 0.29 -22.61
N ASP A 262 -8.80 1.53 -22.13
CA ASP A 262 -8.54 2.75 -22.93
C ASP A 262 -7.11 2.83 -23.48
N ARG A 263 -6.20 2.01 -22.94
CA ARG A 263 -4.81 1.89 -23.37
C ARG A 263 -4.61 0.81 -24.44
N GLY A 264 -5.69 0.20 -24.91
CA GLY A 264 -5.66 -0.94 -25.82
C GLY A 264 -5.32 -2.25 -25.11
N GLN A 265 -5.18 -3.31 -25.89
CA GLN A 265 -4.80 -4.63 -25.38
C GLN A 265 -3.27 -4.72 -25.26
N PRO A 266 -2.73 -5.25 -24.15
CA PRO A 266 -1.31 -5.59 -24.12
C PRO A 266 -1.04 -6.75 -25.10
N TYR A 267 0.02 -6.63 -25.89
CA TYR A 267 0.41 -7.62 -26.90
C TYR A 267 1.93 -7.80 -26.95
N GLY A 268 2.37 -9.00 -27.37
CA GLY A 268 3.78 -9.30 -27.52
C GLY A 268 4.52 -9.49 -26.18
N LEU A 269 5.83 -9.23 -26.20
CA LEU A 269 6.70 -9.32 -25.03
C LEU A 269 6.70 -7.97 -24.29
N SER A 270 6.60 -7.99 -22.96
CA SER A 270 6.67 -6.78 -22.14
C SER A 270 7.37 -7.06 -20.82
N ASP A 271 8.06 -6.04 -20.31
CA ASP A 271 8.51 -6.03 -18.93
C ASP A 271 7.33 -5.70 -18.00
N PHE A 272 7.37 -6.19 -16.77
CA PHE A 272 6.35 -5.91 -15.76
C PHE A 272 6.96 -5.83 -14.36
N ASN A 273 6.24 -5.17 -13.47
CA ASN A 273 6.40 -5.25 -12.02
C ASN A 273 5.11 -5.84 -11.44
N GLY A 274 5.22 -6.55 -10.33
CA GLY A 274 4.07 -7.13 -9.67
C GLY A 274 4.22 -7.18 -8.17
N ILE A 275 3.08 -7.16 -7.48
CA ILE A 275 2.99 -7.26 -6.03
C ILE A 275 1.86 -8.21 -5.69
N ILE A 276 2.11 -9.12 -4.77
CA ILE A 276 1.12 -10.08 -4.29
C ILE A 276 0.57 -9.57 -2.95
N GLY A 277 -0.72 -9.26 -2.88
CA GLY A 277 -1.47 -8.99 -1.64
C GLY A 277 -2.42 -10.15 -1.33
N SER A 278 -3.03 -10.22 -0.15
CA SER A 278 -3.93 -11.33 0.21
C SER A 278 -5.00 -11.57 -0.86
N ASN A 279 -4.89 -12.70 -1.58
CA ASN A 279 -5.80 -13.03 -2.67
C ASN A 279 -5.83 -11.98 -3.81
N ARG A 280 -4.81 -11.12 -3.90
CA ARG A 280 -4.66 -10.10 -4.93
C ARG A 280 -3.29 -10.14 -5.58
N ILE A 281 -3.23 -9.86 -6.86
CA ILE A 281 -1.98 -9.64 -7.58
C ILE A 281 -2.16 -8.36 -8.38
N TYR A 282 -1.32 -7.38 -8.08
CA TYR A 282 -1.18 -6.18 -8.87
C TYR A 282 -0.03 -6.42 -9.84
N LEU A 283 -0.28 -6.17 -11.12
CA LEU A 283 0.73 -6.20 -12.18
C LEU A 283 0.74 -4.84 -12.85
N GLU A 284 1.86 -4.13 -12.73
CA GLU A 284 2.15 -2.92 -13.48
C GLU A 284 2.97 -3.28 -14.72
N ILE A 285 2.50 -2.85 -15.87
CA ILE A 285 3.05 -3.16 -17.19
C ILE A 285 3.00 -1.83 -17.93
N PRO A 286 4.07 -1.30 -18.51
CA PRO A 286 4.17 0.08 -18.98
C PRO A 286 2.94 0.99 -18.82
N GLU A 287 2.01 1.02 -19.77
CA GLU A 287 0.84 1.93 -19.73
C GLU A 287 -0.42 1.34 -19.07
N TRP A 288 -0.34 0.16 -18.45
CA TRP A 288 -1.44 -0.61 -17.90
C TRP A 288 -1.22 -1.01 -16.45
N LEU A 289 -2.27 -0.89 -15.64
CA LEU A 289 -2.34 -1.55 -14.34
C LEU A 289 -3.35 -2.69 -14.41
N ILE A 290 -2.92 -3.90 -14.11
CA ILE A 290 -3.80 -5.07 -13.99
C ILE A 290 -3.92 -5.43 -12.51
N GLU A 291 -5.15 -5.54 -12.04
CA GLU A 291 -5.45 -6.08 -10.71
C GLU A 291 -6.16 -7.42 -10.88
N ILE A 292 -5.66 -8.43 -10.18
CA ILE A 292 -6.25 -9.77 -10.15
C ILE A 292 -6.67 -9.99 -8.71
N SER A 293 -7.92 -10.35 -8.47
CA SER A 293 -8.44 -10.56 -7.12
C SER A 293 -9.32 -11.79 -7.01
N GLY A 294 -9.26 -12.49 -5.88
CA GLY A 294 -10.05 -13.70 -5.62
C GLY A 294 -9.22 -14.76 -4.91
N ALA A 295 -9.87 -15.80 -4.38
CA ALA A 295 -9.19 -16.80 -3.56
C ALA A 295 -8.01 -17.44 -4.32
N ILE A 296 -6.81 -17.31 -3.76
CA ILE A 296 -5.57 -17.93 -4.25
C ILE A 296 -5.13 -18.99 -3.24
N GLU A 297 -4.90 -20.19 -3.75
CA GLU A 297 -4.36 -21.32 -3.02
C GLU A 297 -2.87 -21.48 -3.30
N GLY A 298 -2.12 -21.95 -2.30
CA GLY A 298 -0.67 -21.88 -2.35
C GLY A 298 -0.21 -20.49 -1.98
N GLY A 299 0.93 -20.40 -1.31
CA GLY A 299 1.38 -19.18 -0.64
C GLY A 299 2.42 -18.43 -1.45
N PRO A 300 2.04 -17.61 -2.45
CA PRO A 300 2.89 -16.48 -2.72
C PRO A 300 2.94 -15.66 -1.43
N TYR A 301 4.13 -15.24 -1.02
CA TYR A 301 4.23 -14.46 0.20
C TYR A 301 3.55 -13.11 -0.04
N ILE A 302 2.65 -12.72 0.84
CA ILE A 302 2.01 -11.41 0.81
C ILE A 302 3.12 -10.35 0.87
N GLY A 303 2.95 -9.28 0.09
CA GLY A 303 3.92 -8.24 -0.23
C GLY A 303 5.12 -8.66 -1.06
N THR A 304 5.14 -9.88 -1.63
CA THR A 304 6.20 -10.24 -2.59
C THR A 304 6.12 -9.29 -3.78
N THR A 305 7.16 -8.49 -3.96
CA THR A 305 7.42 -7.78 -5.20
C THR A 305 8.17 -8.68 -6.15
N PHE A 306 7.79 -8.65 -7.41
CA PHE A 306 8.49 -9.36 -8.46
C PHE A 306 8.52 -8.48 -9.70
N ALA A 307 9.54 -8.65 -10.53
CA ALA A 307 9.58 -8.06 -11.85
C ALA A 307 10.06 -9.09 -12.86
N GLY A 308 9.97 -8.77 -14.13
CA GLY A 308 10.57 -9.57 -15.16
C GLY A 308 9.89 -9.37 -16.48
N GLN A 309 9.86 -10.43 -17.29
CA GLN A 309 9.39 -10.35 -18.67
C GLN A 309 8.29 -11.36 -18.91
N GLY A 310 7.28 -10.97 -19.67
CA GLY A 310 6.21 -11.87 -20.02
C GLY A 310 5.64 -11.66 -21.41
N SER A 311 5.05 -12.73 -21.94
CA SER A 311 4.44 -12.72 -23.28
C SER A 311 2.93 -12.77 -23.21
N TRP A 312 2.31 -11.86 -23.95
CA TRP A 312 0.88 -11.69 -24.18
C TRP A 312 0.43 -12.51 -25.37
N ILE A 313 -0.60 -13.32 -25.16
CA ILE A 313 -1.27 -14.09 -26.21
C ILE A 313 -2.76 -13.78 -26.12
N SER A 314 -3.32 -13.22 -27.19
CA SER A 314 -4.76 -13.04 -27.38
C SER A 314 -5.25 -13.99 -28.47
N GLY A 315 -6.44 -14.56 -28.29
CA GLY A 315 -7.08 -15.47 -29.25
C GLY A 315 -8.55 -15.16 -29.46
#